data_AF-A0A2A4C2Z4-F1
#
_entry.id   AF-A0A2A4C2Z4-F1
#
_cell.length_a   1.000
_cell.length_b   1.000
_cell.length_c   1.000
_cell.angle_alpha   90.00
_cell.angle_beta   90.00
_cell.angle_gamma   90.00
#
_symmetry.space_group_name_H-M   'P 1'
#
loop_
_entity.id
_entity.type
_entity.pdbx_description
1 polymer ?
#
loop_
_entity_poly.entity_id
_entity_poly.type
_entity_poly.pdbx_seq_one_letter_code
_entity_poly.pdbx_strand_id
1 'polypeptide(L)' 'MLRGGVRHVMQTIKPRARQLSAGNWYVTDRRGIAAFDDTLDGALALYFRCVLHVATEPRP' A
#
# COMPACT_ATOMS: atom_id res chain seq x y z
N MET A 1 -16.49 4.75 33.20
CA MET A 1 -15.95 5.39 31.98
C MET A 1 -15.34 4.30 31.11
N LEU A 2 -16.14 3.74 30.19
CA LEU A 2 -15.71 2.65 29.31
C LEU A 2 -14.74 3.23 28.27
N ARG A 3 -13.50 2.72 28.30
CA ARG A 3 -12.43 3.07 27.36
C ARG A 3 -12.95 2.93 25.93
N GLY A 4 -13.04 4.06 25.22
CA GLY A 4 -13.41 4.09 23.82
C GLY A 4 -12.46 3.21 23.03
N GLY A 5 -12.97 2.05 22.57
CA GLY A 5 -12.21 1.13 21.75
C GLY A 5 -11.73 1.86 20.51
N VAL A 6 -10.41 1.98 20.36
CA VAL A 6 -9.80 2.39 19.11
C VAL A 6 -10.15 1.31 18.09
N ARG A 7 -11.25 1.50 17.36
CA ARG A 7 -11.48 0.76 16.12
C ARG A 7 -10.30 1.15 15.24
N HIS A 8 -9.33 0.24 15.12
CA HIS A 8 -8.42 0.21 13.99
C HIS A 8 -9.30 -0.04 12.76
N VAL A 9 -9.97 1.01 12.29
CA VAL A 9 -10.47 1.05 10.93
C VAL A 9 -9.20 0.88 10.12
N MET A 10 -9.03 -0.31 9.55
CA MET A 10 -8.09 -0.55 8.48
C MET A 10 -8.49 0.46 7.42
N GLN A 11 -7.93 1.67 7.49
CA GLN A 11 -8.26 2.75 6.59
C GLN A 11 -7.99 2.15 5.23
N THR A 12 -9.05 1.95 4.45
CA THR A 12 -8.95 1.32 3.14
C THR A 12 -7.91 2.10 2.37
N ILE A 13 -6.70 1.55 2.29
CA ILE A 13 -5.62 2.23 1.61
C ILE A 13 -5.99 2.10 0.16
N LYS A 14 -6.37 3.22 -0.46
CA LYS A 14 -6.68 3.29 -1.88
C LYS A 14 -5.40 3.71 -2.58
N PRO A 15 -4.58 2.75 -3.06
CA PRO A 15 -3.40 3.11 -3.83
C PRO A 15 -3.82 3.82 -5.11
N ARG A 16 -2.96 4.73 -5.58
CA ARG A 16 -3.09 5.39 -6.87
C ARG A 16 -2.18 4.68 -7.85
N ALA A 17 -2.77 4.04 -8.85
CA ALA A 17 -2.05 3.49 -9.98
C ALA A 17 -1.95 4.53 -11.10
N ARG A 18 -0.77 4.65 -11.70
CA ARG A 18 -0.50 5.51 -12.85
C ARG A 18 0.39 4.76 -13.83
N GLN A 19 0.01 4.75 -15.10
CA GLN A 19 0.90 4.29 -16.17
C GLN A 19 1.84 5.44 -16.55
N LEU A 20 3.15 5.19 -16.52
CA LEU A 20 4.18 6.18 -16.86
C LEU A 20 4.61 6.06 -18.32
N SER A 21 4.66 4.83 -18.85
CA SER A 21 4.92 4.49 -20.25
C SER A 21 4.34 3.11 -20.57
N ALA A 22 4.45 2.67 -21.83
CA ALA A 22 4.20 1.27 -22.16
C ALA A 22 5.10 0.36 -21.31
N GLY A 23 4.52 -0.66 -20.67
CA GLY A 23 5.26 -1.56 -19.78
C GLY A 23 5.84 -0.89 -18.52
N ASN A 24 5.24 0.20 -18.04
CA ASN A 24 5.70 0.87 -16.82
C ASN A 24 4.51 1.37 -16.01
N TRP A 25 4.16 0.60 -15.00
CA TRP A 25 3.12 0.91 -14.02
C TRP A 25 3.75 1.32 -12.71
N TYR A 26 3.18 2.38 -12.14
CA TYR A 26 3.56 2.94 -10.86
C TYR A 26 2.36 2.93 -9.92
N VAL A 27 2.52 2.37 -8.72
CA VAL A 27 1.49 2.32 -7.68
C VAL A 27 2.03 3.00 -6.44
N THR A 28 1.30 3.98 -5.89
CA THR A 28 1.70 4.71 -4.69
C THR A 28 0.55 4.98 -3.72
N ASP A 29 0.85 5.17 -2.45
CA ASP A 29 -0.10 5.64 -1.45
C ASP A 29 0.37 6.89 -0.69
N ARG A 30 -0.50 7.39 0.18
CA ARG A 30 -0.22 8.56 1.03
C ARG A 30 0.85 8.32 2.11
N ARG A 31 1.27 7.07 2.33
CA ARG A 31 2.30 6.70 3.31
C ARG A 31 3.69 6.74 2.68
N GLY A 32 3.78 7.03 1.38
CA GLY A 32 5.03 7.07 0.64
C GLY A 32 5.50 5.69 0.16
N ILE A 33 4.66 4.65 0.28
CA ILE A 33 4.97 3.35 -0.32
C ILE A 33 4.78 3.49 -1.82
N ALA A 34 5.75 2.99 -2.58
CA ALA A 34 5.74 2.98 -4.04
C ALA A 34 6.19 1.61 -4.56
N ALA A 35 5.52 1.13 -5.61
CA ALA A 35 5.89 -0.09 -6.33
C ALA A 35 5.81 0.15 -7.84
N PHE A 36 6.69 -0.52 -8.58
CA PHE A 36 6.81 -0.42 -10.03
C PHE A 36 6.84 -1.80 -10.65
N ASP A 37 6.21 -1.95 -11.81
CA ASP A 37 6.19 -3.21 -12.56
C ASP A 37 5.85 -2.94 -14.03
N ASP A 38 6.00 -3.94 -14.90
CA ASP A 38 5.62 -3.82 -16.31
C ASP A 38 4.11 -3.97 -16.53
N THR A 39 3.40 -4.51 -15.53
CA THR A 39 1.96 -4.73 -15.52
C THR A 39 1.29 -4.04 -14.33
N LEU A 40 0.01 -3.68 -14.48
CA LEU A 40 -0.77 -3.13 -13.37
C LEU A 40 -0.89 -4.14 -12.22
N ASP A 41 -1.15 -5.40 -12.54
CA ASP A 41 -1.30 -6.47 -11.56
C ASP A 41 -0.01 -6.76 -10.80
N GLY A 42 1.14 -6.79 -11.50
CA GLY A 42 2.45 -6.93 -10.86
C GLY A 42 2.75 -5.78 -9.90
N ALA A 43 2.49 -4.54 -10.32
CA ALA A 43 2.71 -3.36 -9.49
C ALA A 43 1.81 -3.36 -8.24
N LEU A 44 0.55 -3.80 -8.37
CA LEU A 44 -0.36 -3.97 -7.24
C LEU A 44 0.09 -5.09 -6.29
N ALA A 45 0.53 -6.24 -6.82
CA ALA A 45 1.02 -7.35 -6.01
C ALA A 45 2.26 -6.96 -5.19
N LEU A 46 3.20 -6.25 -5.81
CA LEU A 46 4.38 -5.70 -5.12
C LEU A 46 3.98 -4.67 -4.05
N TYR A 47 3.07 -3.76 -4.38
CA TYR A 47 2.55 -2.78 -3.43
C TYR A 47 1.96 -3.44 -2.18
N PHE A 48 1.09 -4.45 -2.35
CA PHE A 48 0.48 -5.14 -1.21
C PHE A 48 1.51 -5.92 -0.37
N ARG A 49 2.56 -6.47 -1.00
CA ARG A 49 3.68 -7.07 -0.24
C ARG A 49 4.42 -6.04 0.61
N CYS A 50 4.68 -4.84 0.09
CA CYS A 50 5.29 -3.76 0.86
C CYS A 50 4.39 -3.31 2.03
N VAL A 51 3.08 -3.17 1.80
CA VAL A 51 2.12 -2.83 2.85
C VAL A 51 2.10 -3.88 3.95
N LEU A 52 2.09 -5.17 3.58
CA LEU A 52 2.15 -6.28 4.53
C LEU A 52 3.44 -6.24 5.35
N HIS A 53 4.59 -6.08 4.70
CA HIS A 53 5.88 -5.99 5.37
C HIS A 53 5.88 -4.91 6.46
N VAL A 54 5.51 -3.68 6.10
CA VAL A 54 5.44 -2.55 7.05
C VAL A 54 4.40 -2.78 8.16
N ALA A 55 3.31 -3.51 7.89
CA ALA A 55 2.32 -3.85 8.91
C ALA A 55 2.82 -4.91 9.90
N THR A 56 3.74 -5.77 9.47
CA THR A 56 4.30 -6.89 10.26
C THR A 56 5.63 -6.58 10.93
N GLU A 57 6.28 -5.47 10.59
CA GLU A 57 7.52 -5.05 11.24
C GLU A 57 7.33 -4.75 12.74
N PRO A 58 8.15 -5.33 13.63
CA PRO A 58 8.16 -4.95 15.03
C PRO A 58 8.54 -3.47 15.15
N ARG A 59 7.71 -2.67 15.83
CA ARG A 59 8.09 -1.29 16.17
C ARG A 59 9.12 -1.32 17.32
N PRO A 60 10.23 -0.56 17.22
CA PRO A 60 11.17 -0.40 18.32
C PRO A 60 10.55 0.34 19.52
#